data_AF-A0ABD2J3J5-F1
#
_entry.id   AF-A0ABD2J3J5-F1
#
_cell.length_a   1.000
_cell.length_b   1.000
_cell.length_c   1.000
_cell.angle_alpha   90.00
_cell.angle_beta   90.00
_cell.angle_gamma   90.00
#
_symmetry.space_group_name_H-M   'P 1'
#
loop_
_entity.id
_entity.type
_entity.pdbx_description
1 polymer ?
#
loop_
_entity_poly.entity_id
_entity_poly.type
_entity_poly.pdbx_seq_one_letter_code
_entity_poly.pdbx_strand_id
1 'polypeptide(L)'
;MPKRNKDGNEEAKRSGETTGALMAAHEAAHSFVVIKNKDIGEKFKKASIIGRNGLDGYTDSLRKPPNECTPEELKAALMATMARKAVEELLVGISTGHAGDMRDARITAKEVPFLLLNELIGRFLSRNCL
;
A
#
# COMPACT_ATOMS: atom_id res chain seq x y z
N MET A 1 -32.11 5.11 -3.67
CA MET A 1 -30.87 5.46 -4.40
C MET A 1 -29.69 5.37 -3.43
N PRO A 2 -28.57 4.71 -3.77
CA PRO A 2 -27.36 4.74 -2.96
C PRO A 2 -26.82 6.18 -2.89
N LYS A 3 -26.31 6.60 -1.72
CA LYS A 3 -25.65 7.90 -1.58
C LYS A 3 -24.33 7.85 -2.36
N ARG A 4 -23.90 8.99 -2.92
CA ARG A 4 -22.62 9.13 -3.63
C ARG A 4 -21.77 10.16 -2.91
N ASN A 5 -20.46 9.93 -2.83
CA ASN A 5 -19.52 10.89 -2.26
C ASN A 5 -19.19 12.03 -3.24
N LYS A 6 -18.40 13.02 -2.80
CA LYS A 6 -17.98 14.17 -3.61
C LYS A 6 -17.21 13.82 -4.89
N ASP A 7 -16.71 12.59 -4.97
CA ASP A 7 -15.95 12.06 -6.11
C ASP A 7 -16.83 11.16 -7.02
N GLY A 8 -18.14 11.06 -6.75
CA GLY A 8 -19.11 10.33 -7.57
C GLY A 8 -19.22 8.83 -7.27
N ASN A 9 -18.48 8.32 -6.28
CA ASN A 9 -18.47 6.91 -5.89
C ASN A 9 -19.63 6.59 -4.94
N GLU A 10 -20.17 5.38 -5.00
CA GLU A 10 -21.19 4.93 -4.04
C GLU A 10 -20.64 4.95 -2.61
N GLU A 11 -21.37 5.58 -1.69
CA GLU A 11 -21.07 5.58 -0.26
C GLU A 11 -21.61 4.31 0.39
N ALA A 12 -20.69 3.53 0.98
CA ALA A 12 -21.08 2.43 1.86
C ALA A 12 -21.90 2.97 3.04
N LYS A 13 -23.11 2.46 3.24
CA LYS A 13 -23.82 2.64 4.52
C LYS A 13 -23.02 1.92 5.60
N ARG A 14 -22.31 2.66 6.46
CA ARG A 14 -21.54 2.10 7.56
C ARG A 14 -22.34 2.14 8.87
N SER A 15 -22.55 0.98 9.48
CA SER A 15 -22.81 0.87 10.93
C SER A 15 -21.47 0.95 11.67
N GLY A 16 -21.48 1.30 12.97
CA GLY A 16 -20.24 1.34 13.77
C GLY A 16 -19.49 0.01 13.77
N GLU A 17 -20.21 -1.12 13.83
CA GLU A 17 -19.64 -2.48 13.78
C GLU A 17 -19.01 -2.84 12.42
N THR A 18 -19.60 -2.37 11.31
CA THR A 18 -19.01 -2.58 9.96
C THR A 18 -17.74 -1.75 9.74
N THR A 19 -17.49 -0.73 10.57
CA THR A 19 -16.30 0.11 10.44
C THR A 19 -15.07 -0.54 11.11
N GLY A 20 -15.24 -1.13 12.30
CA GLY A 20 -14.15 -1.79 13.02
C GLY A 20 -13.67 -3.08 12.33
N ALA A 21 -14.59 -3.92 11.86
CA ALA A 21 -14.25 -5.14 11.14
C ALA A 21 -13.53 -4.85 9.81
N LEU A 22 -13.96 -3.80 9.09
CA LEU A 22 -13.30 -3.36 7.86
C LEU A 22 -11.87 -2.86 8.12
N MET A 23 -11.67 -2.08 9.19
CA MET A 23 -10.35 -1.61 9.59
C MET A 23 -9.42 -2.77 9.97
N ALA A 24 -9.94 -3.77 10.68
CA ALA A 24 -9.19 -4.97 11.01
C ALA A 24 -8.74 -5.74 9.76
N ALA A 25 -9.65 -5.92 8.80
CA ALA A 25 -9.31 -6.56 7.54
C ALA A 25 -8.31 -5.75 6.72
N HIS A 26 -8.46 -4.41 6.69
CA HIS A 26 -7.55 -3.49 6.03
C HIS A 26 -6.10 -3.63 6.55
N GLU A 27 -5.91 -3.52 7.87
CA GLU A 27 -4.58 -3.63 8.48
C GLU A 27 -4.00 -5.04 8.40
N ALA A 28 -4.85 -6.07 8.49
CA ALA A 28 -4.44 -7.46 8.31
C ALA A 28 -3.93 -7.74 6.89
N ALA A 29 -4.60 -7.19 5.87
CA ALA A 29 -4.19 -7.36 4.47
C ALA A 29 -2.77 -6.83 4.23
N HIS A 30 -2.48 -5.64 4.74
CA HIS A 30 -1.14 -5.06 4.64
C HIS A 30 -0.10 -5.92 5.36
N SER A 31 -0.39 -6.29 6.61
CA SER A 31 0.50 -7.10 7.44
C SER A 31 0.81 -8.44 6.78
N PHE A 32 -0.20 -9.08 6.17
CA PHE A 32 -0.04 -10.34 5.46
C PHE A 32 0.93 -10.22 4.28
N VAL A 33 0.79 -9.20 3.43
CA VAL A 33 1.70 -9.00 2.30
C VAL A 33 3.12 -8.73 2.77
N VAL A 34 3.30 -7.90 3.81
CA VAL A 34 4.63 -7.63 4.38
C VAL A 34 5.27 -8.90 4.96
N ILE A 35 4.50 -9.76 5.64
CA ILE A 35 5.05 -10.99 6.22
C ILE A 35 5.38 -12.03 5.14
N LYS A 36 4.60 -12.10 4.06
CA LYS A 36 4.72 -13.16 3.04
C LYS A 36 5.64 -12.81 1.89
N ASN A 37 5.87 -11.54 1.62
CA ASN A 37 6.70 -11.12 0.50
C ASN A 37 8.16 -11.03 0.95
N LYS A 38 8.99 -11.99 0.55
CA LYS A 38 10.43 -12.03 0.85
C LYS A 38 11.19 -10.80 0.35
N ASP A 39 10.66 -10.15 -0.68
CA ASP A 39 11.27 -9.00 -1.33
C ASP A 39 10.72 -7.70 -0.77
N ILE A 40 9.88 -7.71 0.28
CA ILE A 40 9.46 -6.45 0.90
C ILE A 40 10.65 -5.88 1.69
N GLY A 41 11.10 -4.69 1.28
CA GLY A 41 12.21 -4.01 1.95
C GLY A 41 11.85 -3.51 3.36
N GLU A 42 10.58 -3.60 3.73
CA GLU A 42 10.03 -3.15 5.00
C GLU A 42 10.02 -4.27 6.06
N LYS A 43 10.52 -3.99 7.26
CA LYS A 43 10.36 -4.93 8.39
C LYS A 43 9.09 -4.62 9.16
N PHE A 44 8.12 -5.54 9.12
CA PHE A 44 6.91 -5.48 9.93
C PHE A 44 7.27 -5.39 11.42
N LYS A 45 6.64 -4.47 12.15
CA LYS A 45 6.77 -4.36 13.61
C LYS A 45 5.47 -4.64 14.33
N LYS A 46 4.41 -3.94 13.96
CA LYS A 46 3.10 -4.04 14.60
C LYS A 46 1.98 -3.55 13.67
N ALA A 47 0.79 -4.08 13.88
CA ALA A 47 -0.44 -3.55 13.32
C ALA A 47 -1.42 -3.26 14.46
N SER A 48 -2.24 -2.22 14.30
CA SER A 48 -3.24 -1.80 15.28
C SER A 48 -4.47 -1.29 14.56
N ILE A 49 -5.64 -1.75 15.01
CA ILE A 49 -6.94 -1.20 14.61
C ILE A 49 -7.38 -0.05 15.52
N ILE A 50 -6.64 0.19 16.60
CA ILE A 50 -6.82 1.37 17.43
C ILE A 50 -5.91 2.45 16.86
N GLY A 51 -6.56 3.50 16.39
CA GLY A 51 -5.95 4.69 15.84
C GLY A 51 -4.92 5.37 16.73
N ARG A 52 -3.99 6.09 16.12
CA ARG A 52 -3.03 6.98 16.79
C ARG A 52 -2.85 8.25 15.95
N ASN A 53 -2.77 9.41 16.60
CA ASN A 53 -2.54 10.70 15.93
C ASN A 53 -3.55 11.06 14.81
N GLY A 54 -4.84 10.72 14.99
CA GLY A 54 -5.89 11.03 14.01
C GLY A 54 -6.01 10.06 12.84
N LEU A 55 -5.33 8.92 12.90
CA LEU A 55 -5.55 7.77 12.01
C LEU A 55 -6.53 6.79 12.66
N ASP A 56 -7.34 6.09 11.87
CA ASP A 56 -8.31 5.10 12.38
C ASP A 56 -7.68 3.72 12.67
N GLY A 57 -6.53 3.43 12.07
CA GLY A 57 -5.69 2.25 12.25
C GLY A 57 -4.27 2.54 11.77
N TYR A 58 -3.32 1.66 12.07
CA TYR A 58 -1.97 1.76 11.50
C TYR A 58 -1.22 0.43 11.47
N THR A 59 -0.42 0.25 10.42
CA THR A 59 0.69 -0.71 10.39
C THR A 59 2.01 0.05 10.49
N ASP A 60 2.84 -0.30 11.47
CA ASP A 60 4.19 0.22 11.67
C ASP A 60 5.20 -0.73 11.04
N SER A 61 6.03 -0.19 10.16
CA SER A 61 7.09 -0.90 9.48
C SER A 61 8.36 -0.05 9.45
N LEU A 62 9.52 -0.70 9.56
CA LEU A 62 10.78 -0.04 9.26
C LEU A 62 10.92 0.04 7.74
N ARG A 63 10.63 1.22 7.18
CA ARG A 63 10.71 1.47 5.75
C ARG A 63 12.12 1.94 5.37
N LYS A 64 12.67 1.34 4.32
CA LYS A 64 13.79 1.93 3.59
C LYS A 64 13.29 3.14 2.80
N PRO A 65 14.08 4.22 2.68
CA PRO A 65 13.81 5.28 1.72
C PRO A 65 13.64 4.70 0.31
N PRO A 66 12.72 5.22 -0.54
CA PRO A 66 12.47 4.65 -1.87
C PRO A 66 13.71 4.56 -2.76
N ASN A 67 14.65 5.50 -2.63
CA ASN A 67 15.94 5.54 -3.34
C ASN A 67 16.96 4.49 -2.86
N GLU A 68 16.70 3.82 -1.74
CA GLU A 68 17.49 2.70 -1.20
C GLU A 68 16.83 1.34 -1.44
N CYS A 69 15.65 1.32 -2.07
CA CYS A 69 14.93 0.12 -2.42
C CYS A 69 15.36 -0.40 -3.80
N THR A 70 15.41 -1.72 -3.91
CA THR A 70 15.44 -2.41 -5.21
C THR A 70 14.09 -2.28 -5.93
N PRO A 71 14.06 -2.46 -7.27
CA PRO A 71 12.79 -2.50 -8.02
C PRO A 71 11.79 -3.52 -7.46
N GLU A 72 12.26 -4.69 -7.04
CA GLU A 72 11.46 -5.74 -6.41
C GLU A 72 10.85 -5.29 -5.08
N GLU A 73 11.64 -4.60 -4.26
CA GLU A 73 11.19 -4.02 -2.98
C GLU A 73 10.12 -2.95 -3.17
N LEU A 74 10.26 -2.09 -4.18
CA LEU A 74 9.21 -1.11 -4.49
C LEU A 74 7.95 -1.75 -5.05
N LYS A 75 8.09 -2.77 -5.90
CA LYS A 75 6.95 -3.55 -6.39
C LYS A 75 6.23 -4.22 -5.23
N ALA A 76 6.97 -4.80 -4.28
CA ALA A 76 6.43 -5.40 -3.07
C ALA A 76 5.69 -4.38 -2.20
N ALA A 77 6.28 -3.20 -1.97
CA ALA A 77 5.65 -2.11 -1.24
C ALA A 77 4.35 -1.64 -1.91
N LEU A 78 4.35 -1.51 -3.24
CA LEU A 78 3.15 -1.16 -4.01
C LEU A 78 2.05 -2.22 -3.84
N MET A 79 2.41 -3.50 -3.90
CA MET A 79 1.46 -4.61 -3.67
C MET A 79 0.86 -4.55 -2.25
N ALA A 80 1.65 -4.24 -1.22
CA ALA A 80 1.16 -4.13 0.15
C ALA A 80 0.14 -3.00 0.31
N THR A 81 0.41 -1.84 -0.29
CA THR A 81 -0.51 -0.70 -0.29
C THR A 81 -1.81 -1.02 -1.05
N MET A 82 -1.73 -1.70 -2.19
CA MET A 82 -2.90 -2.07 -2.98
C MET A 82 -3.73 -3.19 -2.33
N ALA A 83 -3.10 -4.10 -1.57
CA ALA A 83 -3.79 -5.20 -0.91
C ALA A 83 -4.81 -4.73 0.13
N ARG A 84 -4.53 -3.62 0.85
CA ARG A 84 -5.47 -2.96 1.76
C ARG A 84 -6.80 -2.67 1.06
N LYS A 85 -6.71 -2.01 -0.09
CA LYS A 85 -7.85 -1.60 -0.91
C LYS A 85 -8.57 -2.80 -1.54
N ALA A 86 -7.83 -3.79 -2.04
CA ALA A 86 -8.41 -5.00 -2.61
C ALA A 86 -9.25 -5.78 -1.58
N VAL A 87 -8.80 -5.86 -0.33
CA VAL A 87 -9.55 -6.52 0.75
C VAL A 87 -10.80 -5.74 1.14
N GLU A 88 -10.75 -4.40 1.17
CA GLU A 88 -11.96 -3.61 1.35
C GLU A 88 -12.98 -3.88 0.22
N GLU A 89 -12.55 -3.84 -1.04
CA GLU A 89 -13.43 -4.11 -2.19
C GLU A 89 -14.03 -5.52 -2.13
N LEU A 90 -13.25 -6.53 -1.75
CA LEU A 90 -13.74 -7.90 -1.57
C LEU A 90 -14.80 -8.03 -0.47
N LEU A 91 -14.65 -7.30 0.63
CA LEU A 91 -15.53 -7.42 1.80
C LEU A 91 -16.80 -6.58 1.70
N VAL A 92 -16.73 -5.39 1.12
CA VAL A 92 -17.86 -4.44 1.09
C VAL A 92 -18.33 -4.08 -0.32
N GLY A 93 -17.71 -4.63 -1.37
CA GLY A 93 -18.08 -4.39 -2.78
C GLY A 93 -17.69 -3.02 -3.33
N ILE A 94 -17.17 -2.12 -2.48
CA ILE A 94 -16.70 -0.78 -2.84
C ILE A 94 -15.47 -0.39 -2.03
N SER A 95 -14.42 0.12 -2.67
CA SER A 95 -13.25 0.63 -1.95
C SER A 95 -13.68 1.86 -1.17
N THR A 96 -13.48 1.87 0.14
CA THR A 96 -13.85 3.02 0.94
C THR A 96 -12.82 4.14 0.97
N GLY A 97 -11.70 3.94 0.27
CA GLY A 97 -10.84 5.01 -0.19
C GLY A 97 -10.09 5.71 0.94
N HIS A 98 -9.16 5.00 1.58
CA HIS A 98 -8.14 5.65 2.40
C HIS A 98 -7.21 6.47 1.49
N ALA A 99 -7.46 7.80 1.43
CA ALA A 99 -6.75 8.71 0.54
C ALA A 99 -5.22 8.75 0.78
N GLY A 100 -4.77 8.36 1.97
CA GLY A 100 -3.36 8.15 2.31
C GLY A 100 -2.73 7.03 1.49
N ASP A 101 -3.38 5.86 1.41
CA ASP A 101 -2.84 4.70 0.69
C ASP A 101 -2.67 4.97 -0.80
N MET A 102 -3.63 5.65 -1.44
CA MET A 102 -3.52 5.99 -2.86
C MET A 102 -2.41 7.02 -3.13
N ARG A 103 -2.14 7.90 -2.16
CA ARG A 103 -1.02 8.86 -2.24
C ARG A 103 0.31 8.12 -2.13
N ASP A 104 0.44 7.24 -1.14
CA ASP A 104 1.63 6.44 -0.92
C ASP A 104 1.90 5.53 -2.14
N ALA A 105 0.88 4.84 -2.65
CA ALA A 105 0.98 4.04 -3.86
C ALA A 105 1.45 4.86 -5.08
N ARG A 106 0.93 6.07 -5.24
CA ARG A 106 1.35 6.97 -6.33
C ARG A 106 2.80 7.41 -6.18
N ILE A 107 3.25 7.71 -4.97
CA ILE A 107 4.65 8.08 -4.71
C ILE A 107 5.56 6.90 -5.02
N THR A 108 5.29 5.72 -4.46
CA THR A 108 6.05 4.49 -4.73
C THR A 108 6.08 4.16 -6.23
N ALA A 109 4.95 4.28 -6.94
CA ALA A 109 4.88 3.98 -8.36
C ALA A 109 5.69 4.94 -9.24
N LYS A 110 5.93 6.18 -8.80
CA LYS A 110 6.79 7.13 -9.54
C LYS A 110 8.27 6.77 -9.46
N GLU A 111 8.69 6.10 -8.39
CA GLU A 111 10.08 5.73 -8.16
C GLU A 111 10.48 4.46 -8.93
N VAL A 112 9.53 3.56 -9.24
CA VAL A 112 9.80 2.29 -9.94
C VAL A 112 10.43 2.47 -11.33
N PRO A 113 9.90 3.32 -12.25
CA PRO A 113 10.51 3.52 -13.57
C PRO A 113 11.91 4.12 -13.50
N PHE A 114 12.17 4.99 -12.53
CA PHE A 114 13.48 5.63 -12.37
C PHE A 114 14.56 4.61 -12.00
N LEU A 115 14.25 3.68 -11.08
CA LEU A 115 15.19 2.63 -10.69
C LEU A 115 15.42 1.60 -11.80
N LEU A 116 14.38 1.21 -12.53
CA LEU A 116 14.51 0.32 -13.69
C LEU A 116 15.37 0.95 -14.79
N LEU A 117 15.24 2.27 -15.02
CA LEU A 117 16.06 3.00 -15.98
C LEU A 117 17.54 3.03 -15.56
N ASN A 118 17.82 3.28 -14.28
CA ASN A 118 19.20 3.26 -13.75
C ASN A 118 19.84 1.88 -13.86
N GLU A 119 19.07 0.81 -13.61
CA GLU A 119 19.56 -0.56 -13.77
C GLU A 119 19.89 -0.89 -15.25
N LEU A 120 19.02 -0.45 -16.16
CA LEU A 120 19.23 -0.57 -17.62
C LEU A 120 20.49 0.18 -18.07
N ILE A 121 20.68 1.41 -17.61
CA ILE A 121 21.87 2.23 -17.90
C ILE A 121 23.12 1.53 -17.34
N GLY A 122 23.10 1.05 -16.10
CA GLY A 122 24.23 0.34 -15.50
C GLY A 122 24.60 -0.94 -16.26
N ARG A 123 23.61 -1.72 -16.71
CA ARG A 123 23.82 -2.90 -17.57
C ARG A 123 24.37 -2.53 -18.94
N PHE A 124 23.94 -1.41 -19.51
CA PHE A 124 24.46 -0.93 -20.80
C PHE A 124 25.93 -0.49 -20.67
N LEU A 125 26.26 0.30 -19.64
CA LEU A 125 27.62 0.78 -19.42
C LEU A 125 28.59 -0.38 -19.11
N SER A 126 28.21 -1.34 -18.27
CA SER A 126 29.05 -2.50 -17.95
C SER A 126 29.33 -3.42 -19.15
N ARG A 127 28.45 -3.44 -20.16
CA ARG A 127 28.64 -4.23 -21.39
C ARG A 127 29.45 -3.52 -22.48
N ASN A 128 29.56 -2.19 -22.43
CA ASN A 128 30.21 -1.39 -23.48
C ASN A 128 31.48 -0.67 -23.02
N CYS A 129 31.81 -0.73 -21.72
CA CYS A 129 33.03 -0.16 -21.14
C CYS A 129 34.06 -1.21 -20.72
N LEU A 130 33.95 -2.46 -21.22
CA LEU A 130 34.94 -3.53 -21.11
C LEU A 130 35.38 -3.99 -22.51
#